data_AF-E6XCM0-F1
#
_entry.id   AF-E6XCM0-F1
#
_cell.length_a   1.000
_cell.length_b   1.000
_cell.length_c   1.000
_cell.angle_alpha   90.00
_cell.angle_beta   90.00
_cell.angle_gamma   90.00
#
_symmetry.space_group_name_H-M   'P 1'
#
loop_
_entity.id
_entity.type
_entity.pdbx_description
1 polymer ?
#
loop_
_entity_poly.entity_id
_entity_poly.type
_entity_poly.pdbx_seq_one_letter_code
_entity_poly.pdbx_strand_id
1 'polypeptide(L)'
;MKQIFYILMLTLLTITNSFGQTVSDSIYKSWWTNKDNSIFQSVNSGRFSGTTNGYLQLKNGKNTLVLDFQTSKTTLNVLHDPEEMYDKSTKKYSTQTTSGKTTLTYEIYALANILTINLNGLTYRIGTIDGASDTPVFGLTFNYCSDKTTEFLTLFVTKPLELTTTRELMKQKNINYTEAQKLAKTITLLPGSTIILTLNK
;
A
#
# COMPACT_ATOMS: atom_id res chain seq x y z
N MET A 1 -4.36 12.06 -52.68
CA MET A 1 -3.08 12.09 -51.91
C MET A 1 -3.16 12.92 -50.63
N LYS A 2 -3.67 14.16 -50.63
CA LYS A 2 -3.77 14.99 -49.41
C LYS A 2 -4.64 14.38 -48.30
N GLN A 3 -5.76 13.73 -48.64
CA GLN A 3 -6.64 13.07 -47.65
C GLN A 3 -6.00 11.87 -46.92
N ILE A 4 -5.14 11.10 -47.59
CA ILE A 4 -4.42 9.97 -46.97
C ILE A 4 -3.44 10.51 -45.92
N PHE A 5 -2.81 11.65 -46.19
CA PHE A 5 -1.92 12.32 -45.24
C PHE A 5 -2.66 12.82 -43.99
N TYR A 6 -3.88 13.34 -44.14
CA TYR A 6 -4.70 13.75 -42.99
C TYR A 6 -5.16 12.56 -42.15
N ILE A 7 -5.48 11.42 -42.77
CA ILE A 7 -5.87 10.20 -42.04
C ILE A 7 -4.67 9.61 -41.28
N LEU A 8 -3.47 9.60 -41.89
CA LEU A 8 -2.24 9.15 -41.23
C LEU A 8 -1.81 10.07 -40.07
N MET A 9 -2.07 11.36 -40.19
CA MET A 9 -1.75 12.30 -39.10
C MET A 9 -2.73 12.18 -37.93
N LEU A 10 -4.00 11.84 -38.20
CA LEU A 10 -5.02 11.65 -37.18
C LEU A 10 -4.79 10.35 -36.38
N THR A 11 -4.24 9.30 -36.97
CA THR A 11 -3.88 8.05 -36.27
C THR A 11 -2.61 8.17 -35.42
N LEU A 12 -1.68 9.07 -35.77
CA LEU A 12 -0.52 9.35 -34.90
C LEU A 12 -0.89 10.19 -33.67
N LEU A 13 -1.96 10.98 -33.73
CA LEU A 13 -2.41 11.84 -32.62
C LEU A 13 -3.24 11.10 -31.57
N THR A 14 -3.70 9.87 -31.84
CA THR A 14 -4.43 9.04 -30.86
C THR A 14 -3.50 8.13 -30.05
N ILE A 15 -2.20 8.13 -30.33
CA ILE A 15 -1.18 7.52 -29.46
C ILE A 15 -0.79 8.55 -28.38
N THR A 16 -1.77 9.20 -27.77
CA THR A 16 -1.54 9.92 -26.52
C THR A 16 -1.48 8.88 -25.42
N ASN A 17 -0.30 8.76 -24.83
CA ASN A 17 0.04 7.91 -23.69
C ASN A 17 -1.15 7.72 -22.74
N SER A 18 -1.82 6.57 -22.84
CA SER A 18 -2.49 6.03 -21.68
C SER A 18 -1.38 5.75 -20.67
N PHE A 19 -1.34 6.53 -19.59
CA PHE A 19 -0.59 6.17 -18.38
C PHE A 19 -1.26 4.95 -17.73
N GLY A 20 -1.30 3.84 -18.46
CA GLY A 20 -1.50 2.52 -17.89
C GLY A 20 -0.21 2.12 -17.19
N GLN A 21 -0.31 1.70 -15.95
CA GLN A 21 0.84 1.24 -15.18
C GLN A 21 1.27 -0.12 -15.74
N THR A 22 2.20 -0.13 -16.70
CA THR A 22 2.78 -1.37 -17.22
C THR A 22 3.79 -1.90 -16.20
N VAL A 23 3.43 -3.02 -15.57
CA VAL A 23 4.31 -3.78 -14.69
C VAL A 23 5.11 -4.73 -15.56
N SER A 24 6.41 -4.90 -15.29
CA SER A 24 7.11 -6.02 -15.92
C SER A 24 6.58 -7.33 -15.34
N ASP A 25 6.29 -8.31 -16.20
CA ASP A 25 5.75 -9.62 -15.79
C ASP A 25 6.63 -10.31 -14.73
N SER A 26 7.94 -10.05 -14.76
CA SER A 26 8.91 -10.57 -13.78
C SER A 26 8.70 -10.02 -12.36
N ILE A 27 8.40 -8.72 -12.22
CA ILE A 27 8.16 -8.10 -10.91
C ILE A 27 6.82 -8.58 -10.36
N TYR A 28 5.80 -8.62 -11.23
CA TYR A 28 4.48 -9.11 -10.85
C TYR A 28 4.52 -10.55 -10.35
N LYS A 29 5.23 -11.43 -11.06
CA LYS A 29 5.46 -12.83 -10.64
C LYS A 29 6.19 -12.92 -9.30
N SER A 30 7.20 -12.07 -9.10
CA SER A 30 7.95 -12.01 -7.84
C SER A 30 7.05 -11.67 -6.65
N TRP A 31 6.10 -10.74 -6.80
CA TRP A 31 5.15 -10.42 -5.73
C TRP A 31 4.24 -11.59 -5.36
N TRP A 32 3.73 -12.33 -6.34
CA TRP A 32 2.94 -13.53 -6.09
C TRP A 32 3.74 -14.58 -5.32
N THR A 33 4.93 -14.91 -5.79
CA THR A 33 5.81 -15.86 -5.10
C THR A 33 6.13 -15.39 -3.67
N ASN A 34 6.41 -14.10 -3.50
CA ASN A 34 6.73 -13.57 -2.19
C ASN A 34 5.51 -13.58 -1.23
N LYS A 35 4.29 -13.32 -1.71
CA LYS A 35 3.06 -13.38 -0.90
C LYS A 35 2.92 -14.75 -0.21
N ASP A 36 3.22 -15.82 -0.93
CA ASP A 36 3.08 -17.19 -0.42
C ASP A 36 4.16 -17.56 0.60
N ASN A 37 5.22 -16.76 0.77
CA ASN A 37 6.26 -16.98 1.77
C ASN A 37 5.84 -16.57 3.19
N SER A 38 4.67 -15.95 3.38
CA SER A 38 4.21 -15.60 4.73
C SER A 38 3.88 -16.86 5.55
N ILE A 39 4.43 -16.96 6.77
CA ILE A 39 4.10 -18.04 7.71
C ILE A 39 2.66 -17.95 8.22
N PHE A 40 2.02 -16.79 8.07
CA PHE A 40 0.62 -16.56 8.38
C PHE A 40 -0.31 -16.87 7.21
N GLN A 41 0.21 -17.29 6.05
CA GLN A 41 -0.60 -17.59 4.87
C GLN A 41 -1.59 -18.74 5.10
N SER A 42 -1.24 -19.71 5.96
CA SER A 42 -2.11 -20.83 6.34
C SER A 42 -3.04 -20.55 7.53
N VAL A 43 -2.97 -19.34 8.11
CA VAL A 43 -3.78 -18.97 9.27
C VAL A 43 -5.10 -18.38 8.79
N ASN A 44 -6.21 -18.97 9.23
CA ASN A 44 -7.55 -18.49 8.86
C ASN A 44 -7.92 -17.23 9.66
N SER A 45 -7.68 -17.25 10.97
CA SER A 45 -7.94 -16.11 11.84
C SER A 45 -6.99 -16.08 13.04
N GLY A 46 -6.73 -14.89 13.59
CA GLY A 46 -5.90 -14.75 14.77
C GLY A 46 -5.39 -13.34 14.98
N ARG A 47 -4.83 -13.10 16.17
CA ARG A 47 -4.16 -11.84 16.51
C ARG A 47 -2.77 -12.13 17.05
N PHE A 48 -1.78 -11.58 16.37
CA PHE A 48 -0.36 -11.76 16.67
C PHE A 48 0.27 -10.43 17.03
N SER A 49 1.35 -10.48 17.80
CA SER A 49 2.05 -9.29 18.28
C SER A 49 3.55 -9.40 18.00
N GLY A 50 4.18 -8.24 17.90
CA GLY A 50 5.62 -8.14 17.75
C GLY A 50 6.06 -6.68 17.69
N THR A 51 7.07 -6.39 16.88
CA THR A 51 7.76 -5.10 16.89
C THR A 51 8.00 -4.58 15.49
N THR A 52 8.05 -3.27 15.32
CA THR A 52 8.43 -2.62 14.07
C THR A 52 9.74 -1.86 14.26
N ASN A 53 10.62 -1.97 13.27
CA ASN A 53 11.80 -1.13 13.13
C ASN A 53 11.83 -0.44 11.76
N GLY A 54 12.45 0.74 11.68
CA GLY A 54 12.70 1.43 10.41
C GLY A 54 12.26 2.89 10.44
N TYR A 55 12.03 3.45 9.26
CA TYR A 55 11.59 4.84 9.11
C TYR A 55 10.77 5.08 7.84
N LEU A 56 9.96 6.13 7.87
CA LEU A 56 9.28 6.70 6.72
C LEU A 56 9.72 8.16 6.52
N GLN A 57 10.01 8.54 5.28
CA GLN A 57 10.25 9.93 4.89
C GLN A 57 9.01 10.49 4.20
N LEU A 58 8.34 11.46 4.82
CA LEU A 58 7.14 12.09 4.29
C LEU A 58 7.46 13.50 3.81
N LYS A 59 7.06 13.82 2.59
CA LYS A 59 7.05 15.17 2.05
C LYS A 59 5.65 15.75 2.09
N ASN A 60 5.53 16.94 2.66
CA ASN A 60 4.30 17.74 2.65
C ASN A 60 4.66 19.17 2.19
N GLY A 61 4.38 19.46 0.92
CA GLY A 61 4.84 20.69 0.28
C GLY A 61 6.36 20.78 0.25
N LYS A 62 6.93 21.80 0.90
CA LYS A 62 8.39 22.01 0.99
C LYS A 62 9.05 21.32 2.19
N ASN A 63 8.26 20.82 3.13
CA ASN A 63 8.76 20.23 4.36
C ASN A 63 8.91 18.71 4.22
N THR A 64 10.00 18.18 4.77
CA THR A 64 10.22 16.74 4.92
C THR A 64 10.18 16.38 6.39
N LEU A 65 9.38 15.37 6.73
CA LEU A 65 9.25 14.81 8.06
C LEU A 65 9.76 13.37 8.03
N VAL A 66 10.61 13.00 8.99
CA VAL A 66 11.02 11.61 9.20
C VAL A 66 10.21 11.04 10.36
N LEU A 67 9.58 9.90 10.13
CA LEU A 67 8.88 9.12 11.13
C LEU A 67 9.72 7.90 11.44
N ASP A 68 10.20 7.77 12.67
CA ASP A 68 10.98 6.63 13.11
C ASP A 68 10.13 5.61 13.87
N PHE A 69 10.54 4.34 13.75
CA PHE A 69 9.97 3.20 14.45
C PHE A 69 11.14 2.46 15.09
N GLN A 70 11.25 2.53 16.40
CA GLN A 70 12.33 1.91 17.17
C GLN A 70 11.72 0.90 18.14
N THR A 71 11.66 -0.37 17.71
CA THR A 71 11.04 -1.47 18.46
C THR A 71 9.58 -1.14 18.85
N SER A 72 8.87 -0.43 17.99
CA SER A 72 7.48 -0.03 18.24
C SER A 72 6.56 -1.23 18.28
N LYS A 73 5.61 -1.26 19.22
CA LYS A 73 4.62 -2.34 19.30
C LYS A 73 3.83 -2.47 18.00
N THR A 74 3.75 -3.69 17.51
CA THR A 74 3.07 -4.05 16.26
C THR A 74 2.09 -5.17 16.51
N THR A 75 0.97 -5.14 15.81
CA THR A 75 0.00 -6.23 15.81
C THR A 75 -0.36 -6.63 14.39
N LEU A 76 -0.57 -7.92 14.18
CA LEU A 76 -1.21 -8.47 13.00
C LEU A 76 -2.56 -9.04 13.39
N ASN A 77 -3.61 -8.60 12.70
CA ASN A 77 -4.91 -9.26 12.73
C ASN A 77 -5.08 -10.02 11.41
N VAL A 78 -5.30 -11.33 11.51
CA VAL A 78 -5.66 -12.19 10.39
C VAL A 78 -7.16 -12.36 10.43
N LEU A 79 -7.83 -11.92 9.37
CA LEU A 79 -9.29 -11.88 9.26
C LEU A 79 -9.71 -12.87 8.18
N HIS A 80 -10.37 -13.96 8.57
CA HIS A 80 -10.83 -14.99 7.65
C HIS A 80 -11.80 -14.38 6.63
N ASP A 81 -11.61 -14.74 5.36
CA ASP A 81 -12.59 -14.53 4.31
C ASP A 81 -13.47 -15.79 4.19
N PRO A 82 -14.76 -15.74 4.55
CA PRO A 82 -15.65 -16.90 4.49
C PRO A 82 -15.81 -17.47 3.09
N GLU A 83 -15.67 -16.63 2.06
CA GLU A 83 -15.86 -17.02 0.66
C GLU A 83 -14.55 -17.51 0.03
N GLU A 84 -13.40 -17.26 0.68
CA GLU A 84 -12.04 -17.55 0.21
C GLU A 84 -11.83 -17.25 -1.29
N MET A 85 -12.42 -16.16 -1.79
CA MET A 85 -12.55 -15.90 -3.24
C MET A 85 -11.18 -15.78 -3.92
N TYR A 86 -10.25 -15.08 -3.28
CA TYR A 86 -8.91 -14.85 -3.79
C TYR A 86 -7.80 -15.18 -2.78
N ASP A 87 -8.10 -15.11 -1.49
CA ASP A 87 -7.20 -15.50 -0.42
C ASP A 87 -8.02 -15.98 0.79
N LYS A 88 -7.39 -16.75 1.68
CA LYS A 88 -8.06 -17.30 2.88
C LYS A 88 -8.38 -16.25 3.93
N SER A 89 -7.57 -15.19 3.95
CA SER A 89 -7.63 -14.18 4.99
C SER A 89 -6.99 -12.86 4.55
N THR A 90 -7.56 -11.77 5.04
CA THR A 90 -6.92 -10.45 5.00
C THR A 90 -5.93 -10.34 6.16
N LYS A 91 -4.72 -9.89 5.86
CA LYS A 91 -3.67 -9.63 6.86
C LYS A 91 -3.56 -8.14 7.09
N LYS A 92 -3.90 -7.69 8.30
CA LYS A 92 -3.88 -6.29 8.72
C LYS A 92 -2.81 -6.06 9.78
N TYR A 93 -1.73 -5.41 9.38
CA TYR A 93 -0.63 -5.00 10.23
C TYR A 93 -0.88 -3.58 10.74
N SER A 94 -0.63 -3.35 12.03
CA SER A 94 -0.79 -2.03 12.65
C SER A 94 0.35 -1.75 13.61
N THR A 95 0.93 -0.57 13.50
CA THR A 95 2.07 -0.11 14.30
C THR A 95 2.00 1.40 14.50
N GLN A 96 2.87 1.94 15.34
CA GLN A 96 2.96 3.35 15.65
C GLN A 96 4.41 3.83 15.68
N THR A 97 4.63 5.10 15.40
CA THR A 97 5.96 5.72 15.53
C THR A 97 6.46 5.61 16.96
N THR A 98 7.77 5.75 17.18
CA THR A 98 8.39 5.76 18.51
C THR A 98 7.72 6.77 19.45
N SER A 99 7.31 7.92 18.90
CA SER A 99 6.56 8.96 19.63
C SER A 99 5.12 8.60 20.00
N GLY A 100 4.55 7.54 19.40
CA GLY A 100 3.14 7.14 19.56
C GLY A 100 2.11 8.06 18.89
N LYS A 101 2.53 9.15 18.24
CA LYS A 101 1.62 10.17 17.66
C LYS A 101 1.06 9.81 16.29
N THR A 102 1.77 8.95 15.56
CA THR A 102 1.41 8.57 14.19
C THR A 102 1.27 7.07 14.12
N THR A 103 0.18 6.60 13.52
CA THR A 103 -0.04 5.16 13.30
C THR A 103 0.11 4.82 11.82
N LEU A 104 0.68 3.65 11.55
CA LEU A 104 0.81 3.06 10.24
C LEU A 104 0.01 1.75 10.20
N THR A 105 -0.82 1.59 9.17
CA THR A 105 -1.54 0.35 8.89
C THR A 105 -1.19 -0.10 7.48
N TYR A 106 -0.80 -1.37 7.36
CA TYR A 106 -0.65 -2.04 6.08
C TYR A 106 -1.63 -3.21 6.03
N GLU A 107 -2.45 -3.28 4.98
CA GLU A 107 -3.43 -4.34 4.78
C GLU A 107 -3.16 -5.02 3.44
N ILE A 108 -3.21 -6.35 3.40
CA ILE A 108 -3.04 -7.13 2.18
C ILE A 108 -4.07 -8.27 2.14
N TYR A 109 -4.67 -8.47 0.97
CA TYR A 109 -5.55 -9.58 0.64
C TYR A 109 -5.27 -9.98 -0.82
N ALA A 110 -4.90 -11.23 -1.05
CA ALA A 110 -4.24 -11.65 -2.29
C ALA A 110 -3.04 -10.73 -2.60
N LEU A 111 -3.01 -10.03 -3.74
CA LEU A 111 -1.97 -9.02 -4.02
C LEU A 111 -2.41 -7.59 -3.77
N ALA A 112 -3.71 -7.34 -3.70
CA ALA A 112 -4.23 -6.02 -3.39
C ALA A 112 -3.82 -5.61 -1.98
N ASN A 113 -3.32 -4.38 -1.87
CA ASN A 113 -2.86 -3.86 -0.59
C ASN A 113 -3.17 -2.38 -0.41
N ILE A 114 -3.15 -1.97 0.85
CA ILE A 114 -3.50 -0.65 1.31
C ILE A 114 -2.43 -0.21 2.31
N LEU A 115 -1.92 1.00 2.11
CA LEU A 115 -1.08 1.68 3.10
C LEU A 115 -1.85 2.89 3.65
N THR A 116 -1.99 2.94 4.97
CA THR A 116 -2.69 4.03 5.67
C THR A 116 -1.79 4.64 6.74
N ILE A 117 -1.72 5.98 6.77
CA ILE A 117 -0.99 6.75 7.78
C ILE A 117 -1.98 7.69 8.45
N ASN A 118 -2.13 7.57 9.77
CA ASN A 118 -2.85 8.56 10.57
C ASN A 118 -1.86 9.55 11.17
N LEU A 119 -1.85 10.78 10.64
CA LEU A 119 -0.91 11.83 11.00
C LEU A 119 -1.70 13.10 11.36
N ASN A 120 -1.46 13.66 12.55
CA ASN A 120 -2.11 14.89 13.02
C ASN A 120 -3.66 14.85 12.92
N GLY A 121 -4.25 13.70 13.25
CA GLY A 121 -5.71 13.49 13.18
C GLY A 121 -6.28 13.31 11.78
N LEU A 122 -5.44 13.27 10.74
CA LEU A 122 -5.86 13.03 9.35
C LEU A 122 -5.46 11.63 8.92
N THR A 123 -6.37 10.95 8.20
CA THR A 123 -6.15 9.63 7.62
C THR A 123 -5.74 9.75 6.17
N TYR A 124 -4.48 9.47 5.87
CA TYR A 124 -3.93 9.44 4.51
C TYR A 124 -3.84 7.99 4.05
N ARG A 125 -4.33 7.69 2.84
CA ARG A 125 -4.38 6.32 2.31
C ARG A 125 -3.99 6.27 0.84
N ILE A 126 -3.35 5.16 0.46
CA ILE A 126 -3.14 4.73 -0.93
C ILE A 126 -3.48 3.24 -1.04
N GLY A 127 -3.86 2.82 -2.25
CA GLY A 127 -4.23 1.44 -2.55
C GLY A 127 -5.71 1.15 -2.35
N THR A 128 -6.13 -0.03 -2.78
CA THR A 128 -7.50 -0.52 -2.65
C THR A 128 -7.49 -2.04 -2.58
N ILE A 129 -8.50 -2.60 -1.95
CA ILE A 129 -8.87 -4.01 -2.06
C ILE A 129 -10.28 -3.97 -2.61
N ASP A 130 -10.42 -4.36 -3.87
CA ASP A 130 -11.67 -4.36 -4.61
C ASP A 130 -11.97 -5.78 -5.15
N GLY A 131 -13.00 -5.90 -5.98
CA GLY A 131 -13.43 -7.19 -6.49
C GLY A 131 -12.39 -7.97 -7.31
N ALA A 132 -11.32 -7.34 -7.81
CA ALA A 132 -10.27 -8.06 -8.54
C ALA A 132 -9.13 -8.52 -7.62
N SER A 133 -8.82 -7.73 -6.58
CA SER A 133 -7.85 -8.07 -5.52
C SER A 133 -6.42 -8.45 -5.99
N ASP A 134 -6.02 -8.02 -7.18
CA ASP A 134 -4.75 -8.39 -7.82
C ASP A 134 -3.78 -7.21 -8.01
N THR A 135 -4.21 -6.00 -7.65
CA THR A 135 -3.47 -4.77 -7.92
C THR A 135 -2.75 -4.24 -6.67
N PRO A 136 -1.42 -4.41 -6.55
CA PRO A 136 -0.65 -3.86 -5.44
C PRO A 136 -0.44 -2.36 -5.56
N VAL A 137 -0.05 -1.70 -4.47
CA VAL A 137 0.46 -0.31 -4.52
C VAL A 137 1.80 -0.28 -5.25
N PHE A 138 1.79 0.22 -6.48
CA PHE A 138 3.00 0.38 -7.28
C PHE A 138 3.98 1.36 -6.64
N GLY A 139 5.24 0.94 -6.54
CA GLY A 139 6.28 1.70 -5.82
C GLY A 139 6.41 1.31 -4.34
N LEU A 140 5.55 0.42 -3.83
CA LEU A 140 5.70 -0.25 -2.54
C LEU A 140 6.05 -1.73 -2.77
N THR A 141 7.28 -2.11 -2.45
CA THR A 141 7.72 -3.50 -2.48
C THR A 141 7.54 -4.10 -1.09
N PHE A 142 7.12 -5.36 -1.03
CA PHE A 142 7.07 -6.13 0.21
C PHE A 142 7.92 -7.39 0.06
N ASN A 143 8.51 -7.86 1.16
CA ASN A 143 9.27 -9.11 1.24
C ASN A 143 8.95 -9.83 2.55
N TYR A 144 8.64 -11.12 2.48
CA TYR A 144 8.51 -11.97 3.66
C TYR A 144 9.77 -12.81 3.82
N CYS A 145 10.31 -12.82 5.03
CA CYS A 145 11.35 -13.74 5.47
C CYS A 145 10.94 -14.31 6.83
N SER A 146 11.39 -15.51 7.18
CA SER A 146 11.06 -16.10 8.48
C SER A 146 12.21 -16.93 9.05
N ASP A 147 12.24 -17.01 10.39
CA ASP A 147 13.02 -17.98 11.15
C ASP A 147 12.07 -18.71 12.10
N LYS A 148 11.89 -20.03 11.90
CA LYS A 148 11.01 -20.91 12.68
C LYS A 148 9.60 -20.35 12.89
N THR A 149 9.41 -19.59 13.96
CA THR A 149 8.14 -19.04 14.44
C THR A 149 8.02 -17.53 14.24
N THR A 150 9.06 -16.88 13.73
CA THR A 150 9.14 -15.43 13.59
C THR A 150 9.13 -15.04 12.12
N GLU A 151 8.22 -14.16 11.73
CA GLU A 151 8.15 -13.56 10.40
C GLU A 151 8.70 -12.13 10.43
N PHE A 152 9.38 -11.75 9.36
CA PHE A 152 9.83 -10.41 9.05
C PHE A 152 9.16 -9.99 7.74
N LEU A 153 8.20 -9.07 7.83
CA LEU A 153 7.65 -8.37 6.69
C LEU A 153 8.42 -7.06 6.49
N THR A 154 9.17 -6.96 5.40
CA THR A 154 9.82 -5.71 4.99
C THR A 154 8.96 -4.98 3.98
N LEU A 155 8.62 -3.74 4.24
CA LEU A 155 8.00 -2.80 3.30
C LEU A 155 9.05 -1.78 2.86
N PHE A 156 9.26 -1.65 1.55
CA PHE A 156 10.26 -0.78 0.96
C PHE A 156 9.67 0.10 -0.13
N VAL A 157 9.86 1.41 0.00
CA VAL A 157 9.33 2.39 -0.96
C VAL A 157 10.37 2.62 -2.05
N THR A 158 10.05 2.22 -3.28
CA THR A 158 10.93 2.31 -4.45
C THR A 158 10.63 3.53 -5.32
N LYS A 159 9.39 4.04 -5.28
CA LYS A 159 8.95 5.24 -6.01
C LYS A 159 8.16 6.14 -5.07
N PRO A 160 8.08 7.47 -5.34
CA PRO A 160 7.25 8.35 -4.53
C PRO A 160 5.79 7.87 -4.54
N LEU A 161 5.18 7.76 -3.36
CA LEU A 161 3.78 7.33 -3.19
C LEU A 161 2.95 8.49 -2.66
N GLU A 162 1.93 8.90 -3.39
CA GLU A 162 1.00 9.92 -2.91
C GLU A 162 -0.13 9.28 -2.12
N LEU A 163 -0.23 9.63 -0.83
CA LEU A 163 -1.35 9.23 0.01
C LEU A 163 -2.30 10.41 0.16
N THR A 164 -3.60 10.13 0.14
CA THR A 164 -4.66 11.15 0.12
C THR A 164 -5.70 10.93 1.22
N THR A 165 -6.33 12.03 1.66
CA THR A 165 -7.51 11.99 2.55
C THR A 165 -8.83 11.78 1.82
N THR A 166 -8.84 11.57 0.49
CA THR A 166 -10.06 11.47 -0.33
C THR A 166 -11.07 10.48 0.25
N ARG A 167 -10.63 9.25 0.57
CA ARG A 167 -11.55 8.19 1.02
C ARG A 167 -12.22 8.52 2.36
N GLU A 168 -11.46 9.13 3.27
CA GLU A 168 -11.98 9.56 4.57
C GLU A 168 -12.96 10.72 4.41
N LEU A 169 -12.67 11.68 3.52
CA LEU A 169 -13.58 12.78 3.21
C LEU A 169 -14.91 12.32 2.61
N MET A 170 -14.87 11.35 1.69
CA MET A 170 -16.10 10.74 1.14
C MET A 170 -16.95 10.15 2.25
N LYS A 171 -16.35 9.43 3.19
CA LYS A 171 -17.06 8.79 4.32
C LYS A 171 -17.62 9.82 5.30
N GLN A 172 -16.82 10.79 5.71
CA GLN A 172 -17.20 11.77 6.75
C GLN A 172 -18.22 12.79 6.25
N LYS A 173 -18.08 13.25 5.00
CA LYS A 173 -18.92 14.31 4.43
C LYS A 173 -20.04 13.78 3.52
N ASN A 174 -20.09 12.47 3.28
CA ASN A 174 -21.01 11.83 2.36
C ASN A 174 -21.01 12.47 0.95
N ILE A 175 -19.80 12.75 0.44
CA ILE A 175 -19.58 13.36 -0.88
C ILE A 175 -18.99 12.36 -1.86
N ASN A 176 -19.19 12.61 -3.16
CA ASN A 176 -18.63 11.76 -4.20
C ASN A 176 -17.10 11.92 -4.31
N TYR A 177 -16.47 11.01 -5.07
CA TYR A 177 -15.01 10.99 -5.24
C TYR A 177 -14.45 12.30 -5.81
N THR A 178 -15.11 12.86 -6.84
CA THR A 178 -14.67 14.08 -7.52
C THR A 178 -14.66 15.29 -6.58
N GLU A 179 -15.69 15.43 -5.75
CA GLU A 179 -15.76 16.47 -4.73
C GLU A 179 -14.73 16.26 -3.63
N ALA A 180 -14.58 15.02 -3.15
CA ALA A 180 -13.60 14.69 -2.13
C ALA A 180 -12.16 14.97 -2.60
N GLN A 181 -11.84 14.68 -3.86
CA GLN A 181 -10.52 14.91 -4.44
C GLN A 181 -10.14 16.40 -4.46
N LYS A 182 -11.10 17.29 -4.75
CA LYS A 182 -10.88 18.75 -4.71
C LYS A 182 -10.54 19.28 -3.32
N LEU A 183 -11.05 18.61 -2.28
CA LEU A 183 -10.84 18.98 -0.88
C LEU A 183 -9.71 18.20 -0.21
N ALA A 184 -9.18 17.20 -0.90
CA ALA A 184 -8.25 16.26 -0.31
C ALA A 184 -6.91 16.91 -0.01
N LYS A 185 -6.33 16.50 1.12
CA LYS A 185 -4.94 16.77 1.43
C LYS A 185 -4.11 15.57 0.99
N THR A 186 -2.91 15.85 0.50
CA THR A 186 -1.96 14.82 0.09
C THR A 186 -0.67 14.92 0.89
N ILE A 187 -0.02 13.78 1.06
CA ILE A 187 1.37 13.66 1.51
C ILE A 187 2.08 12.69 0.56
N THR A 188 3.37 12.89 0.34
CA THR A 188 4.17 11.97 -0.47
C THR A 188 5.12 11.19 0.41
N LEU A 189 4.99 9.86 0.41
CA LEU A 189 5.98 8.98 1.00
C LEU A 189 7.15 8.79 0.01
N LEU A 190 8.36 9.10 0.45
CA LEU A 190 9.54 9.19 -0.40
C LEU A 190 10.27 7.84 -0.53
N PRO A 191 10.94 7.61 -1.68
CA PRO A 191 11.80 6.45 -1.88
C PRO A 191 12.86 6.29 -0.80
N GLY A 192 13.24 5.04 -0.52
CA GLY A 192 14.19 4.70 0.53
C GLY A 192 13.57 4.58 1.93
N SER A 193 12.30 4.94 2.09
CA SER A 193 11.53 4.61 3.29
C SER A 193 11.42 3.09 3.45
N THR A 194 11.77 2.59 4.64
CA THR A 194 11.87 1.15 4.92
C THR A 194 11.28 0.84 6.29
N ILE A 195 10.37 -0.12 6.35
CA ILE A 195 9.77 -0.60 7.60
C ILE A 195 9.87 -2.12 7.64
N ILE A 196 10.31 -2.65 8.77
CA ILE A 196 10.40 -4.09 9.04
C ILE A 196 9.46 -4.39 10.21
N LEU A 197 8.42 -5.16 9.93
CA LEU A 197 7.48 -5.65 10.93
C LEU A 197 7.87 -7.09 11.29
N THR A 198 8.26 -7.29 12.54
CA THR A 198 8.62 -8.59 13.10
C THR A 198 7.45 -9.11 13.92
N LEU A 199 7.00 -10.33 13.64
CA LEU A 199 5.86 -10.95 14.31
C LEU A 199 6.16 -12.39 14.67
N ASN A 200 5.66 -12.83 15.82
CA ASN A 200 5.72 -14.23 16.25
C ASN A 200 4.37 -14.90 16.00
N LYS A 201 4.42 -16.10 15.41
CA LYS A 201 3.26 -16.98 15.20
C LYS A 201 2.92 -17.78 16.46
#